data_AF-A0A7W1S2Q8-F1
#
_entry.id   AF-A0A7W1S2Q8-F1
#
_cell.length_a   1.000
_cell.length_b   1.000
_cell.length_c   1.000
_cell.angle_alpha   90.00
_cell.angle_beta   90.00
_cell.angle_gamma   90.00
#
_symmetry.space_group_name_H-M   'P 1'
#
loop_
_entity.id
_entity.type
_entity.pdbx_description
1 polymer ?
#
loop_
_entity_poly.entity_id
_entity_poly.type
_entity_poly.pdbx_seq_one_letter_code
_entity_poly.pdbx_strand_id
1 'polypeptide(L)'
;MPNKASETIVELGRMNALSDGVYAIALTLLAFDIRIPDNTLAGELSTTLVALAPKLLIYLISFIAIGGAWGSHQRMLSQIKRGDGLLVWFNLLSLLFVTLLPASAALLGRFPSEYIAIVLFAADVILIQLTALWLWRHASKYGLLNASLDPRVVRSIGRRLILSAVCFGLSVVLVVVNTNLVYVGWISLFVFIFTTDWLSWQQVTKTTQVAIPLDGAARGRVEVLHGAGLLNILSNATDDALVEGTCRGEVESHVTHENHLLKTRLMSRSGQGFMSWRYPWAWEVPVFDWNLSLNPRIPLALHIEKGRGELDLDFTKTHLTDFRLEMGDGSVSLRLPDNAGETAVHIQAGIGSIAIQVPSGVAARIQVFKGQGNLEVDLARFPIVEAGGTEYCSSDYETATNRAKIHLELGLSSVKVT
;
A
#
# COMPACT_ATOMS: atom_id res chain seq x y z
N MET A 1 8.29 -0.59 38.68
CA MET A 1 9.07 -0.05 37.54
C MET A 1 8.39 1.22 37.07
N PRO A 2 9.09 2.36 37.02
CA PRO A 2 8.44 3.66 36.91
C PRO A 2 8.14 4.05 35.45
N ASN A 3 6.95 4.63 35.32
CA ASN A 3 6.43 5.56 34.32
C ASN A 3 6.32 5.13 32.84
N LYS A 4 5.05 5.03 32.41
CA LYS A 4 4.60 5.17 31.02
C LYS A 4 5.36 6.33 30.38
N ALA A 5 6.19 6.00 29.38
CA ALA A 5 6.82 7.00 28.54
C ALA A 5 5.71 7.89 27.93
N SER A 6 5.86 9.18 28.17
CA SER A 6 4.97 10.25 27.72
C SER A 6 4.54 10.06 26.27
N GLU A 7 3.22 10.09 26.05
CA GLU A 7 2.61 10.36 24.76
C GLU A 7 3.14 11.68 24.20
N THR A 8 4.16 11.63 23.36
CA THR A 8 4.49 12.74 22.48
C THR A 8 3.99 12.36 21.09
N ILE A 9 2.66 12.33 20.93
CA ILE A 9 2.03 12.06 19.63
C ILE A 9 2.10 13.35 18.84
N VAL A 10 3.20 13.55 18.11
CA VAL A 10 3.27 14.62 17.11
C VAL A 10 2.08 14.46 16.17
N GLU A 11 1.30 15.53 16.00
CA GLU A 11 0.18 15.55 15.07
C GLU A 11 0.70 15.53 13.62
N LEU A 12 0.78 14.33 13.03
CA LEU A 12 1.30 14.11 11.68
C LEU A 12 0.59 14.98 10.64
N GLY A 13 -0.71 15.25 10.81
CA GLY A 13 -1.46 16.13 9.91
C GLY A 13 -0.85 17.54 9.79
N ARG A 14 -0.41 18.13 10.90
CA ARG A 14 0.25 19.45 10.90
C ARG A 14 1.63 19.42 10.25
N MET A 15 2.39 18.35 10.49
CA MET A 15 3.70 18.16 9.86
C MET A 15 3.58 18.01 8.35
N ASN A 16 2.58 17.24 7.88
CA ASN A 16 2.29 17.06 6.46
C ASN A 16 1.87 18.40 5.83
N ALA A 17 0.95 19.14 6.46
CA ALA A 17 0.49 20.44 5.97
C ALA A 17 1.62 21.47 5.87
N LEU A 18 2.54 21.51 6.85
CA LEU A 18 3.73 22.36 6.77
C LEU A 18 4.61 21.98 5.58
N SER A 19 4.82 20.68 5.38
CA SER A 19 5.63 20.18 4.27
C SER A 19 5.01 20.59 2.93
N ASP A 20 3.70 20.41 2.76
CA ASP A 20 2.97 20.85 1.57
C ASP A 20 3.10 22.34 1.31
N GLY A 21 2.95 23.17 2.35
CA GLY A 21 3.14 24.61 2.25
C GLY A 21 4.55 24.98 1.77
N VAL A 22 5.59 24.33 2.30
CA VAL A 22 6.98 24.59 1.90
C VAL A 22 7.24 24.20 0.44
N TYR A 23 6.78 23.01 0.01
CA TYR A 23 6.92 22.57 -1.38
C TYR A 23 6.16 23.50 -2.33
N ALA A 24 4.94 23.93 -1.99
CA ALA A 24 4.16 24.86 -2.78
C ALA A 24 4.87 26.22 -2.95
N ILE A 25 5.40 26.79 -1.86
CA ILE A 25 6.18 28.03 -1.92
C ILE A 25 7.41 27.84 -2.80
N ALA A 26 8.18 26.77 -2.62
CA ALA A 26 9.37 26.50 -3.41
C ALA A 26 9.07 26.39 -4.93
N LEU A 27 7.98 25.71 -5.31
CA LEU A 27 7.52 25.63 -6.70
C LEU A 27 7.21 27.00 -7.30
N THR A 28 6.55 27.89 -6.53
CA THR A 28 6.22 29.24 -7.01
C THR A 28 7.44 30.15 -7.09
N LEU A 29 8.40 30.01 -6.16
CA LEU A 29 9.63 30.82 -6.13
C LEU A 29 10.52 30.58 -7.37
N LEU A 30 10.48 29.40 -7.97
CA LEU A 30 11.23 29.10 -9.20
C LEU A 30 10.90 30.05 -10.35
N ALA A 31 9.65 30.49 -10.47
CA ALA A 31 9.23 31.37 -11.56
C ALA A 31 9.79 32.80 -11.44
N PHE A 32 10.24 33.21 -10.25
CA PHE A 32 10.64 34.59 -9.99
C PHE A 32 11.92 35.02 -10.70
N ASP A 33 12.80 34.09 -11.10
CA ASP A 33 14.05 34.42 -11.82
C ASP A 33 13.85 34.43 -13.36
N ILE A 34 12.67 34.02 -13.87
CA ILE A 34 12.30 34.18 -15.28
C ILE A 34 11.78 35.61 -15.48
N ARG A 35 12.70 36.52 -15.80
CA ARG A 35 12.38 37.92 -16.10
C ARG A 35 12.94 38.35 -17.44
N ILE A 36 12.13 39.10 -18.18
CA ILE A 36 12.59 39.83 -19.37
C ILE A 36 13.44 41.01 -18.89
N PRO A 37 14.64 41.24 -19.45
CA PRO A 37 15.45 42.40 -19.12
C PRO A 37 14.69 43.71 -19.37
N ASP A 38 14.75 44.63 -18.41
CA ASP A 38 14.00 45.91 -18.45
C ASP A 38 14.40 46.80 -19.64
N ASN A 39 15.58 46.55 -20.23
CA ASN A 39 16.11 47.27 -21.39
C ASN A 39 15.72 46.65 -22.75
N THR A 40 14.82 45.66 -22.79
CA THR A 40 14.38 45.04 -24.05
C THR A 40 13.54 46.02 -24.87
N LEU A 41 13.99 46.36 -26.09
CA LEU A 41 13.30 47.32 -26.95
C LEU A 41 12.16 46.68 -27.77
N ALA A 42 11.24 47.52 -28.25
CA ALA A 42 10.20 47.09 -29.19
C ALA A 42 10.85 46.58 -30.49
N GLY A 43 10.59 45.32 -30.84
CA GLY A 43 11.22 44.62 -31.97
C GLY A 43 12.27 43.58 -31.57
N GLU A 44 12.80 43.63 -30.34
CA GLU A 44 13.81 42.69 -29.82
C GLU A 44 13.22 41.55 -28.98
N LEU A 45 11.89 41.56 -28.78
CA LEU A 45 11.22 40.58 -27.90
C LEU A 45 11.47 39.13 -28.35
N SER A 46 11.45 38.86 -29.64
CA SER A 46 11.68 37.51 -30.19
C SER A 46 13.09 37.01 -29.88
N THR A 47 14.10 37.84 -30.09
CA THR A 47 15.51 37.51 -29.77
C THR A 47 15.73 37.34 -28.28
N THR A 48 15.09 38.17 -27.44
CA THR A 48 15.15 38.04 -25.98
C THR A 48 14.49 36.76 -25.48
N LEU A 49 13.35 36.36 -26.05
CA LEU A 49 12.68 35.10 -25.70
C LEU A 49 13.54 33.87 -26.03
N VAL A 50 14.22 33.88 -27.18
CA VAL A 50 15.16 32.80 -27.55
C VAL A 50 16.34 32.77 -26.57
N ALA A 51 16.88 33.92 -26.17
CA ALA A 51 17.95 34.01 -25.18
C ALA A 51 17.53 33.55 -23.78
N LEU A 52 16.23 33.62 -23.44
CA LEU A 52 15.66 33.11 -22.19
C LEU A 52 15.41 31.60 -22.19
N ALA A 53 15.43 30.94 -23.35
CA ALA A 53 15.12 29.51 -23.45
C ALA A 53 15.96 28.60 -22.51
N PRO A 54 17.28 28.81 -22.33
CA PRO A 54 18.06 28.03 -21.37
C PRO A 54 17.61 28.22 -19.91
N LYS A 55 17.23 29.45 -19.52
CA LYS A 55 16.68 29.72 -18.19
C LYS A 55 15.34 29.05 -17.98
N LEU A 56 14.48 29.07 -19.01
CA LEU A 56 13.20 28.39 -18.99
C LEU A 56 13.39 26.87 -18.87
N LEU A 57 14.37 26.29 -19.56
CA LEU A 57 14.71 24.87 -19.44
C LEU A 57 15.13 24.51 -18.01
N ILE A 58 15.99 25.32 -17.39
CA ILE A 58 16.43 25.11 -16.00
C ILE A 58 15.25 25.23 -15.04
N TYR A 59 14.39 26.22 -15.23
CA TYR A 59 13.12 26.33 -14.48
C TYR A 59 12.28 25.05 -14.60
N LEU A 60 12.06 24.52 -15.80
CA LEU A 60 11.29 23.30 -16.01
C LEU A 60 11.93 22.08 -15.32
N ILE A 61 13.25 21.93 -15.45
CA ILE A 61 14.03 20.88 -14.76
C ILE A 61 13.83 20.99 -13.24
N SER A 62 13.95 22.20 -12.68
CA SER A 62 13.79 22.43 -11.24
C SER A 62 12.34 22.20 -10.79
N PHE A 63 11.35 22.62 -11.57
CA PHE A 63 9.93 22.43 -11.25
C PHE A 63 9.59 20.93 -11.18
N ILE A 64 10.07 20.15 -12.16
CA ILE A 64 9.91 18.69 -12.17
C ILE A 64 10.66 18.05 -11.01
N ALA A 65 11.87 18.54 -10.67
CA ALA A 65 12.63 18.03 -9.53
C ALA A 65 11.90 18.25 -8.19
N ILE A 66 11.39 19.47 -7.92
CA ILE A 66 10.61 19.76 -6.70
C ILE A 66 9.30 18.95 -6.69
N GLY A 67 8.56 18.93 -7.81
CA GLY A 67 7.30 18.18 -7.90
C GLY A 67 7.48 16.68 -7.70
N GLY A 68 8.54 16.10 -8.27
CA GLY A 68 8.91 14.70 -8.06
C GLY A 68 9.34 14.40 -6.63
N ALA A 69 10.12 15.29 -6.01
CA ALA A 69 10.51 15.19 -4.60
C ALA A 69 9.28 15.28 -3.68
N TRP A 70 8.36 16.21 -3.92
CA TRP A 70 7.08 16.35 -3.22
C TRP A 70 6.25 15.07 -3.32
N GLY A 71 6.03 14.54 -4.53
CA GLY A 71 5.26 13.31 -4.72
C GLY A 71 5.94 12.09 -4.08
N SER A 72 7.26 12.04 -4.03
CA SER A 72 8.01 11.01 -3.30
C SER A 72 7.85 11.16 -1.78
N HIS A 73 7.89 12.39 -1.28
CA HIS A 73 7.75 12.73 0.14
C HIS A 73 6.33 12.45 0.66
N GLN A 74 5.29 12.82 -0.10
CA GLN A 74 3.90 12.49 0.22
C GLN A 74 3.65 10.99 0.33
N ARG A 75 4.12 10.21 -0.66
CA ARG A 75 4.06 8.74 -0.61
C ARG A 75 4.79 8.15 0.58
N MET A 76 5.86 8.78 1.02
CA MET A 76 6.63 8.34 2.18
C MET A 76 5.88 8.66 3.47
N LEU A 77 5.40 9.90 3.63
CA LEU A 77 4.66 10.35 4.81
C LEU A 77 3.31 9.63 4.97
N SER A 78 2.63 9.28 3.88
CA SER A 78 1.36 8.54 3.93
C SER A 78 1.49 7.17 4.62
N GLN A 79 2.69 6.60 4.63
CA GLN A 79 3.01 5.33 5.28
C GLN A 79 3.40 5.49 6.75
N ILE A 80 3.65 6.70 7.24
CA ILE A 80 3.99 6.97 8.63
C ILE A 80 2.70 7.17 9.42
N LYS A 81 2.52 6.39 10.49
CA LYS A 81 1.30 6.43 11.33
C LYS A 81 1.56 6.93 12.75
N ARG A 82 2.82 6.98 13.17
CA ARG A 82 3.24 7.51 14.47
C ARG A 82 4.36 8.53 14.27
N GLY A 83 4.31 9.64 15.00
CA GLY A 83 5.33 10.68 14.95
C GLY A 83 6.08 10.79 16.27
N ASP A 84 7.40 10.98 16.19
CA ASP A 84 8.25 11.36 17.31
C ASP A 84 9.00 12.67 17.00
N GLY A 85 9.70 13.24 17.99
CA GLY A 85 10.41 14.51 17.81
C GLY A 85 11.56 14.43 16.80
N LEU A 86 12.26 13.29 16.71
CA LEU A 86 13.36 13.11 15.76
C LEU A 86 12.88 13.05 14.32
N LEU A 87 11.72 12.42 14.10
CA LEU A 87 11.02 12.41 12.82
C LEU A 87 10.75 13.85 12.34
N VAL A 88 10.26 14.72 13.22
CA VAL A 88 10.01 16.14 12.89
C VAL A 88 11.30 16.85 12.51
N TRP A 89 12.40 16.63 13.24
CA TRP A 89 13.69 17.23 12.91
C TRP A 89 14.24 16.76 11.56
N PHE A 90 14.16 15.46 11.26
CA PHE A 90 14.55 14.96 9.94
C PHE A 90 13.65 15.52 8.83
N ASN A 91 12.36 15.71 9.10
CA ASN A 91 11.45 16.36 8.16
C ASN A 91 11.86 17.83 7.91
N LEU A 92 12.09 18.61 8.97
CA LEU A 92 12.53 20.01 8.85
C LEU A 92 13.88 20.13 8.12
N LEU A 93 14.81 19.22 8.38
CA LEU A 93 16.09 19.18 7.68
C LEU A 93 15.91 18.90 6.18
N SER A 94 14.96 18.04 5.81
CA SER A 94 14.61 17.82 4.40
C SER A 94 13.98 19.06 3.77
N LEU A 95 13.05 19.72 4.48
CA LEU A 95 12.41 20.94 4.02
C LEU A 95 13.39 22.12 3.85
N LEU A 96 14.46 22.18 4.65
CA LEU A 96 15.53 23.19 4.49
C LEU A 96 16.17 23.11 3.09
N PHE A 97 16.48 21.91 2.59
CA PHE A 97 17.06 21.78 1.25
C PHE A 97 16.03 22.05 0.15
N VAL A 98 14.76 21.72 0.39
CA VAL A 98 13.68 22.11 -0.54
C VAL A 98 13.57 23.63 -0.67
N THR A 99 13.74 24.41 0.42
CA THR A 99 13.69 25.88 0.35
C THR A 99 14.94 26.50 -0.29
N LEU A 100 16.07 25.79 -0.31
CA LEU A 100 17.30 26.24 -0.99
C LEU A 100 17.26 26.00 -2.52
N LEU A 101 16.42 25.08 -2.98
CA LEU A 101 16.38 24.68 -4.37
C LEU A 101 16.05 25.79 -5.38
N PRO A 102 15.13 26.73 -5.09
CA PRO A 102 14.93 27.89 -5.96
C PRO A 102 16.19 28.75 -6.13
N ALA A 103 17.00 28.89 -5.08
CA ALA A 103 18.23 29.67 -5.14
C ALA A 103 19.33 28.96 -5.93
N SER A 104 19.50 27.65 -5.73
CA SER A 104 20.45 26.85 -6.51
C SER A 104 20.06 26.76 -8.00
N ALA A 105 18.75 26.69 -8.29
CA ALA A 105 18.21 26.77 -9.65
C ALA A 105 18.46 28.13 -10.32
N ALA A 106 18.25 29.24 -9.60
CA ALA A 106 18.51 30.59 -10.11
C ALA A 106 20.01 30.78 -10.41
N LEU A 107 20.90 30.27 -9.55
CA LEU A 107 22.34 30.30 -9.79
C LEU A 107 22.71 29.54 -11.07
N LEU A 108 22.17 28.34 -11.26
CA LEU A 108 22.37 27.55 -12.48
C LEU A 108 21.80 28.26 -13.72
N GLY A 109 20.62 28.89 -13.60
CA GLY A 109 20.00 29.71 -14.65
C GLY A 109 20.87 30.86 -15.13
N ARG A 110 21.65 31.47 -14.22
CA ARG A 110 22.59 32.56 -14.54
C ARG A 110 23.90 32.06 -15.12
N PHE A 111 24.37 30.90 -14.65
CA PHE A 111 25.66 30.32 -15.02
C PHE A 111 25.52 28.88 -15.51
N PRO A 112 24.81 28.63 -16.65
CA PRO A 112 24.45 27.29 -17.08
C PRO A 112 25.65 26.43 -17.53
N SER A 113 26.79 27.06 -17.82
CA SER A 113 28.03 26.37 -18.23
C SER A 113 29.04 26.22 -17.11
N GLU A 114 28.84 26.88 -15.97
CA GLU A 114 29.80 26.86 -14.87
C GLU A 114 29.66 25.59 -14.03
N TYR A 115 30.76 24.85 -13.89
CA TYR A 115 30.83 23.60 -13.14
C TYR A 115 30.27 23.77 -11.71
N ILE A 116 30.64 24.86 -11.03
CA ILE A 116 30.23 25.11 -9.64
C ILE A 116 28.72 25.24 -9.52
N ALA A 117 28.05 25.91 -10.48
CA ALA A 117 26.60 26.08 -10.45
C ALA A 117 25.86 24.75 -10.62
N ILE A 118 26.34 23.90 -11.53
CA ILE A 118 25.79 22.55 -11.77
C ILE A 118 25.97 21.66 -10.55
N VAL A 119 27.17 21.67 -9.94
CA VAL A 119 27.45 20.88 -8.75
C VAL A 119 26.62 21.33 -7.55
N LEU A 120 26.46 22.63 -7.34
CA LEU A 120 25.62 23.14 -6.24
C LEU A 120 24.16 22.73 -6.40
N PHE A 121 23.61 22.84 -7.62
CA PHE A 121 22.26 22.36 -7.91
C PHE A 121 22.12 20.85 -7.69
N ALA A 122 23.05 20.05 -8.23
CA ALA A 122 23.03 18.60 -8.07
C ALA A 122 23.19 18.19 -6.59
N ALA A 123 24.07 18.85 -5.85
CA ALA A 123 24.29 18.59 -4.42
C ALA A 123 23.04 18.88 -3.60
N ASP A 124 22.33 19.97 -3.89
CA ASP A 124 21.09 20.33 -3.21
C ASP A 124 20.00 19.27 -3.43
N VAL A 125 19.80 18.83 -4.68
CA VAL A 125 18.90 17.70 -4.99
C VAL A 125 19.31 16.43 -4.24
N ILE A 126 20.61 16.10 -4.19
CA ILE A 126 21.11 14.93 -3.44
C ILE A 126 20.79 15.07 -1.94
N LEU A 127 20.96 16.25 -1.36
CA LEU A 127 20.69 16.51 0.06
C LEU A 127 19.21 16.35 0.39
N ILE A 128 18.30 16.78 -0.49
CA ILE A 128 16.86 16.49 -0.36
C ILE A 128 16.62 14.97 -0.27
N GLN A 129 17.25 14.18 -1.15
CA GLN A 129 17.06 12.72 -1.17
C GLN A 129 17.67 12.03 0.06
N LEU A 130 18.87 12.47 0.49
CA LEU A 130 19.58 11.88 1.64
C LEU A 130 18.85 12.15 2.95
N THR A 131 18.35 13.36 3.15
CA THR A 131 17.59 13.73 4.36
C THR A 131 16.24 13.03 4.42
N ALA A 132 15.54 12.91 3.28
CA ALA A 132 14.34 12.08 3.17
C ALA A 132 14.66 10.60 3.47
N LEU A 133 15.83 10.10 3.07
CA LEU A 133 16.25 8.73 3.36
C LEU A 133 16.56 8.53 4.85
N TRP A 134 17.11 9.52 5.54
CA TRP A 134 17.30 9.48 6.99
C TRP A 134 15.97 9.44 7.73
N LEU A 135 15.04 10.32 7.35
CA LEU A 135 13.66 10.31 7.83
C LEU A 135 13.02 8.93 7.64
N TRP A 136 13.15 8.35 6.44
CA TRP A 136 12.60 7.03 6.11
C TRP A 136 13.21 5.89 6.93
N ARG A 137 14.54 5.87 7.06
CA ARG A 137 15.25 4.85 7.83
C ARG A 137 14.92 4.93 9.31
N HIS A 138 14.79 6.14 9.86
CA HIS A 138 14.35 6.35 11.23
C HIS A 138 12.94 5.78 11.44
N ALA A 139 11.98 6.18 10.59
CA ALA A 139 10.61 5.70 10.68
C ALA A 139 10.50 4.17 10.55
N SER A 140 11.29 3.58 9.65
CA SER A 140 11.36 2.13 9.44
C SER A 140 11.96 1.38 10.63
N LYS A 141 13.04 1.90 11.23
CA LYS A 141 13.77 1.24 12.32
C LYS A 141 13.00 1.26 13.64
N TYR A 142 12.27 2.34 13.91
CA TYR A 142 11.56 2.53 15.17
C TYR A 142 10.06 2.19 15.09
N GLY A 143 9.62 1.50 14.03
CA GLY A 143 8.23 1.02 13.91
C GLY A 143 7.19 2.14 13.85
N LEU A 144 7.55 3.29 13.25
CA LEU A 144 6.66 4.44 13.08
C LEU A 144 5.74 4.31 11.86
N LEU A 145 6.04 3.35 10.98
CA LEU A 145 5.27 3.05 9.78
C LEU A 145 3.96 2.34 10.10
N ASN A 146 3.06 2.29 9.12
CA ASN A 146 1.89 1.43 9.16
C ASN A 146 2.33 -0.03 9.40
N ALA A 147 1.82 -0.66 10.46
CA ALA A 147 2.17 -2.03 10.85
C ALA A 147 1.89 -3.04 9.70
N SER A 148 0.90 -2.74 8.86
CA SER A 148 0.51 -3.57 7.71
C SER A 148 1.36 -3.35 6.45
N LEU A 149 2.43 -2.55 6.49
CA LEU A 149 3.22 -2.21 5.30
C LEU A 149 4.23 -3.31 4.90
N ASP A 150 4.10 -3.89 3.71
CA ASP A 150 5.01 -4.94 3.19
C ASP A 150 6.51 -4.49 3.26
N PRO A 151 7.42 -5.29 3.86
CA PRO A 151 8.86 -5.01 3.88
C PRO A 151 9.50 -4.77 2.50
N ARG A 152 8.91 -5.30 1.42
CA ARG A 152 9.35 -5.02 0.04
C ARG A 152 9.02 -3.59 -0.36
N VAL A 153 7.87 -3.08 0.05
CA VAL A 153 7.50 -1.67 -0.14
C VAL A 153 8.47 -0.78 0.64
N VAL A 154 8.81 -1.17 1.88
CA VAL A 154 9.79 -0.43 2.71
C VAL A 154 11.14 -0.27 2.03
N ARG A 155 11.67 -1.38 1.51
CA ARG A 155 12.94 -1.38 0.75
C ARG A 155 12.83 -0.62 -0.57
N SER A 156 11.70 -0.69 -1.26
CA SER A 156 11.51 -0.01 -2.54
C SER A 156 11.55 1.52 -2.42
N ILE A 157 10.92 2.09 -1.39
CA ILE A 157 10.94 3.54 -1.11
C ILE A 157 12.38 3.98 -0.82
N GLY A 158 13.07 3.28 0.09
CA GLY A 158 14.46 3.60 0.42
C GLY A 158 15.40 3.49 -0.79
N ARG A 159 15.25 2.45 -1.61
CA ARG A 159 16.04 2.26 -2.83
C ARG A 159 15.79 3.34 -3.87
N ARG A 160 14.55 3.81 -4.02
CA ARG A 160 14.24 4.93 -4.93
C ARG A 160 14.97 6.21 -4.53
N LEU A 161 14.95 6.55 -3.23
CA LEU A 161 15.66 7.73 -2.72
C LEU A 161 17.16 7.63 -3.03
N ILE A 162 17.75 6.45 -2.81
CA ILE A 162 19.16 6.17 -3.16
C ILE A 162 19.40 6.28 -4.67
N LEU A 163 18.56 5.66 -5.49
CA LEU A 163 18.71 5.67 -6.95
C LEU A 163 18.70 7.12 -7.49
N SER A 164 17.77 7.94 -7.01
CA SER A 164 17.72 9.37 -7.34
C SER A 164 19.00 10.10 -6.95
N ALA A 165 19.49 9.89 -5.72
CA ALA A 165 20.74 10.50 -5.26
C ALA A 165 21.95 10.05 -6.10
N VAL A 166 22.00 8.78 -6.48
CA VAL A 166 23.07 8.24 -7.35
C VAL A 166 23.00 8.84 -8.75
N CYS A 167 21.81 8.96 -9.35
CA CYS A 167 21.66 9.58 -10.68
C CYS A 167 22.17 11.03 -10.69
N PHE A 168 21.85 11.83 -9.67
CA PHE A 168 22.40 13.18 -9.55
C PHE A 168 23.89 13.18 -9.16
N GLY A 169 24.37 12.22 -8.36
CA GLY A 169 25.80 12.06 -8.07
C GLY A 169 26.63 11.74 -9.32
N LEU A 170 26.10 10.92 -10.23
CA LEU A 170 26.72 10.65 -11.53
C LEU A 170 26.80 11.92 -12.39
N SER A 171 25.85 12.85 -12.25
CA SER A 171 25.91 14.14 -12.97
C SER A 171 27.08 15.03 -12.53
N VAL A 172 27.51 14.95 -11.25
CA VAL A 172 28.71 15.64 -10.74
C VAL A 172 29.99 15.11 -11.39
N VAL A 173 30.03 13.80 -11.71
CA VAL A 173 31.16 13.21 -12.44
C VAL A 173 31.10 13.60 -13.93
N LEU A 174 29.91 13.57 -14.52
CA LEU A 174 29.70 13.90 -15.94
C LEU A 174 30.02 15.35 -16.28
N VAL A 175 29.81 16.30 -15.36
CA VAL A 175 30.09 17.72 -15.63
C VAL A 175 31.58 17.99 -15.89
N VAL A 176 32.50 17.18 -15.33
CA VAL A 176 33.95 17.28 -15.62
C VAL A 176 34.26 16.91 -17.07
N VAL A 177 33.44 16.03 -17.67
CA VAL A 177 33.60 15.59 -19.06
C VAL A 177 32.95 16.59 -20.01
N ASN A 178 31.66 16.88 -19.79
CA ASN A 178 30.88 17.79 -20.64
C ASN A 178 29.58 18.23 -19.94
N THR A 179 29.43 19.53 -19.75
CA THR A 179 28.23 20.16 -19.20
C THR A 179 26.94 19.80 -19.94
N ASN A 180 26.96 19.68 -21.27
CA ASN A 180 25.76 19.34 -22.04
C ASN A 180 25.26 17.91 -21.75
N LEU A 181 26.16 16.98 -21.43
CA LEU A 181 25.77 15.59 -21.08
C LEU A 181 24.98 15.54 -19.77
N VAL A 182 25.19 16.48 -18.87
CA VAL A 182 24.43 16.59 -17.61
C VAL A 182 22.96 16.90 -17.90
N TYR A 183 22.69 17.92 -18.72
CA TYR A 183 21.33 18.29 -19.08
C TYR A 183 20.61 17.19 -19.84
N VAL A 184 21.29 16.54 -20.80
CA VAL A 184 20.74 15.37 -21.51
C VAL A 184 20.44 14.24 -20.53
N GLY A 185 21.32 14.00 -19.55
CA GLY A 185 21.11 13.00 -18.51
C GLY A 185 19.89 13.29 -17.64
N TRP A 186 19.71 14.53 -17.16
CA TRP A 186 18.54 14.92 -16.37
C TRP A 186 17.24 14.84 -17.16
N ILE A 187 17.23 15.33 -18.40
CA ILE A 187 16.04 15.23 -19.28
C ILE A 187 15.68 13.77 -19.55
N SER A 188 16.67 12.94 -19.87
CA SER A 188 16.46 11.51 -20.11
C SER A 188 15.93 10.79 -18.87
N LEU A 189 16.46 11.14 -17.69
CA LEU A 189 15.96 10.64 -16.41
C LEU A 189 14.49 11.04 -16.22
N PHE A 190 14.10 12.30 -16.48
CA PHE A 190 12.71 12.73 -16.36
C PHE A 190 11.78 12.02 -17.34
N VAL A 191 12.18 11.87 -18.60
CA VAL A 191 11.40 11.11 -19.59
C VAL A 191 11.24 9.67 -19.13
N PHE A 192 12.29 9.04 -18.61
CA PHE A 192 12.21 7.68 -18.05
C PHE A 192 11.27 7.60 -16.84
N ILE A 193 11.37 8.54 -15.90
CA ILE A 193 10.48 8.62 -14.73
C ILE A 193 9.03 8.74 -15.18
N PHE A 194 8.72 9.71 -16.04
CA PHE A 194 7.37 9.97 -16.53
C PHE A 194 6.79 8.79 -17.31
N THR A 195 7.57 8.17 -18.19
CA THR A 195 7.12 6.99 -18.95
C THR A 195 6.82 5.80 -18.05
N THR A 196 7.66 5.53 -17.05
CA THR A 196 7.38 4.46 -16.08
C THR A 196 6.18 4.77 -15.19
N ASP A 197 5.97 6.03 -14.82
CA ASP A 197 4.80 6.47 -14.07
C ASP A 197 3.51 6.30 -14.88
N TRP A 198 3.50 6.77 -16.13
CA TRP A 198 2.41 6.58 -17.08
C TRP A 198 2.05 5.09 -17.26
N LEU A 199 3.05 4.23 -17.46
CA LEU A 199 2.85 2.78 -17.56
C LEU A 199 2.28 2.17 -16.27
N SER A 200 2.69 2.69 -15.11
CA SER A 200 2.15 2.24 -13.83
C SER A 200 0.68 2.63 -13.67
N TRP A 201 0.28 3.83 -14.08
CA TRP A 201 -1.10 4.30 -14.02
C TRP A 201 -2.05 3.44 -14.87
N GLN A 202 -1.59 2.97 -16.03
CA GLN A 202 -2.34 2.00 -16.84
C GLN A 202 -2.59 0.67 -16.10
N GLN A 203 -1.76 0.33 -15.13
CA GLN A 203 -1.91 -0.89 -14.33
C GLN A 203 -2.82 -0.68 -13.12
N VAL A 204 -2.80 0.52 -12.50
CA VAL A 204 -3.69 0.88 -11.38
C VAL A 204 -5.16 0.92 -11.82
N THR A 205 -5.43 1.35 -13.05
CA THR A 205 -6.80 1.50 -13.59
C THR A 205 -7.38 0.21 -14.16
N LYS A 206 -6.57 -0.85 -14.31
CA LYS A 206 -7.03 -2.13 -14.88
C LYS A 206 -7.91 -2.87 -13.88
N THR A 207 -9.20 -2.94 -14.18
CA THR A 207 -10.15 -3.81 -13.47
C THR A 207 -10.34 -5.08 -14.29
N THR A 208 -9.96 -6.21 -13.72
CA THR A 208 -10.16 -7.54 -14.32
C THR A 208 -11.47 -8.11 -13.79
N GLN A 209 -12.39 -8.43 -14.69
CA GLN A 209 -13.56 -9.22 -14.32
C GLN A 209 -13.15 -10.70 -14.25
N VAL A 210 -13.47 -11.34 -13.14
CA VAL A 210 -13.28 -12.77 -12.95
C VAL A 210 -14.67 -13.39 -12.97
N ALA A 211 -14.86 -14.40 -13.82
CA ALA A 211 -16.07 -15.21 -13.85
C ALA A 211 -15.65 -16.64 -14.13
N ILE A 212 -15.73 -17.50 -13.11
CA ILE A 212 -15.44 -18.93 -13.21
C ILE A 212 -16.79 -19.65 -13.25
N PRO A 213 -17.18 -20.24 -14.39
CA PRO A 213 -18.44 -20.95 -14.49
C PRO A 213 -18.44 -22.21 -13.61
N LEU A 214 -19.63 -22.63 -13.18
CA LEU A 214 -19.85 -23.82 -12.37
C LEU A 214 -19.67 -25.11 -13.16
N ASP A 215 -19.94 -25.08 -14.48
CA ASP A 215 -19.79 -26.19 -15.43
C ASP A 215 -20.41 -27.52 -14.96
N GLY A 216 -21.57 -27.44 -14.28
CA GLY A 216 -22.29 -28.60 -13.76
C GLY A 216 -21.62 -29.30 -12.57
N ALA A 217 -20.60 -28.68 -11.95
CA ALA A 217 -19.98 -29.21 -10.75
C ALA A 217 -20.96 -29.21 -9.57
N ALA A 218 -20.98 -30.31 -8.82
CA ALA A 218 -21.83 -30.46 -7.65
C ALA A 218 -21.19 -29.89 -6.37
N ARG A 219 -19.87 -29.66 -6.39
CA ARG A 219 -19.08 -29.11 -5.28
C ARG A 219 -17.95 -28.22 -5.81
N GLY A 220 -17.54 -27.26 -5.00
CA GLY A 220 -16.47 -26.32 -5.37
C GLY A 220 -15.40 -26.19 -4.29
N ARG A 221 -14.16 -25.98 -4.73
CA ARG A 221 -13.06 -25.54 -3.87
C ARG A 221 -12.43 -24.29 -4.46
N VAL A 222 -12.40 -23.22 -3.68
CA VAL A 222 -11.87 -21.92 -4.08
C VAL A 222 -10.64 -21.63 -3.22
N GLU A 223 -9.52 -21.33 -3.86
CA GLU A 223 -8.29 -20.93 -3.20
C GLU A 223 -7.92 -19.52 -3.65
N VAL A 224 -7.78 -18.59 -2.70
CA VAL A 224 -7.52 -17.18 -2.97
C VAL A 224 -6.19 -16.79 -2.34
N LEU A 225 -5.20 -16.52 -3.18
CA LEU A 225 -3.87 -16.04 -2.80
C LEU A 225 -3.82 -14.53 -3.02
N HIS A 226 -4.08 -13.77 -1.94
CA HIS A 226 -4.21 -12.32 -1.97
C HIS A 226 -3.11 -11.65 -1.15
N GLY A 227 -2.27 -10.84 -1.82
CA GLY A 227 -1.09 -10.24 -1.19
C GLY A 227 -1.41 -9.13 -0.19
N ALA A 228 -2.00 -8.03 -0.68
CA ALA A 228 -2.31 -6.86 0.13
C ALA A 228 -3.54 -6.11 -0.39
N GLY A 229 -4.23 -5.35 0.48
CA GLY A 229 -5.42 -4.57 0.12
C GLY A 229 -6.70 -5.14 0.73
N LEU A 230 -7.87 -4.60 0.35
CA LEU A 230 -9.17 -5.10 0.79
C LEU A 230 -9.55 -6.36 -0.01
N LEU A 231 -10.03 -7.38 0.67
CA LEU A 231 -10.66 -8.54 0.03
C LEU A 231 -12.08 -8.66 0.59
N ASN A 232 -13.05 -8.39 -0.27
CA ASN A 232 -14.45 -8.56 0.04
C ASN A 232 -14.97 -9.82 -0.67
N ILE A 233 -15.59 -10.72 0.09
CA ILE A 233 -16.22 -11.92 -0.46
C ILE A 233 -17.67 -12.00 0.01
N LEU A 234 -18.59 -12.02 -0.95
CA LEU A 234 -20.03 -12.07 -0.72
C LEU A 234 -20.62 -13.40 -1.22
N SER A 235 -21.85 -13.68 -0.78
CA SER A 235 -22.58 -14.93 -1.09
C SER A 235 -23.58 -14.81 -2.25
N ASN A 236 -23.35 -13.92 -3.21
CA ASN A 236 -24.37 -13.52 -4.19
C ASN A 236 -23.97 -13.77 -5.66
N ALA A 237 -23.12 -14.77 -5.94
CA ALA A 237 -22.80 -15.09 -7.32
C ALA A 237 -24.04 -15.60 -8.07
N THR A 238 -24.05 -15.39 -9.38
CA THR A 238 -25.03 -16.00 -10.29
C THR A 238 -25.02 -17.54 -10.19
N ASP A 239 -26.16 -18.16 -10.46
CA ASP A 239 -26.36 -19.60 -10.26
C ASP A 239 -25.39 -20.47 -11.08
N ASP A 240 -24.99 -19.97 -12.25
CA ASP A 240 -24.10 -20.64 -13.19
C ASP A 240 -22.61 -20.35 -12.92
N ALA A 241 -22.28 -19.49 -11.94
CA ALA A 241 -20.91 -19.13 -11.60
C ALA A 241 -20.49 -19.77 -10.27
N LEU A 242 -19.29 -20.35 -10.22
CA LEU A 242 -18.66 -20.79 -8.98
C LEU A 242 -18.16 -19.57 -8.19
N VAL A 243 -17.43 -18.69 -8.87
CA VAL A 243 -16.90 -17.43 -8.35
C VAL A 243 -17.00 -16.39 -9.45
N GLU A 244 -17.54 -15.22 -9.12
CA GLU A 244 -17.51 -14.06 -10.02
C GLU A 244 -17.14 -12.79 -9.27
N GLY A 245 -16.73 -11.74 -9.97
CA GLY A 245 -16.45 -10.47 -9.33
C GLY A 245 -15.51 -9.57 -10.09
N THR A 246 -15.10 -8.50 -9.43
CA THR A 246 -14.18 -7.50 -9.96
C THR A 246 -12.93 -7.44 -9.12
N CYS A 247 -11.78 -7.59 -9.77
CA CYS A 247 -10.48 -7.46 -9.13
C CYS A 247 -9.74 -6.27 -9.72
N ARG A 248 -9.23 -5.37 -8.88
CA ARG A 248 -8.27 -4.37 -9.33
C ARG A 248 -6.90 -5.01 -9.49
N GLY A 249 -6.31 -4.84 -10.67
CA GLY A 249 -5.07 -5.50 -11.09
C GLY A 249 -5.28 -6.78 -11.89
N GLU A 250 -4.18 -7.42 -12.31
CA GLU A 250 -4.21 -8.69 -13.03
C GLU A 250 -4.38 -9.88 -12.07
N VAL A 251 -5.32 -10.75 -12.42
CA VAL A 251 -5.59 -12.01 -11.71
C VAL A 251 -5.22 -13.17 -12.62
N GLU A 252 -4.39 -14.08 -12.12
CA GLU A 252 -4.19 -15.39 -12.73
C GLU A 252 -5.17 -16.38 -12.10
N SER A 253 -5.99 -17.02 -12.92
CA SER A 253 -6.90 -18.08 -12.49
C SER A 253 -6.44 -19.42 -13.05
N HIS A 254 -6.38 -20.42 -12.19
CA HIS A 254 -6.15 -21.82 -12.58
C HIS A 254 -7.37 -22.63 -12.17
N VAL A 255 -8.04 -23.22 -13.16
CA VAL A 255 -9.25 -24.02 -12.97
C VAL A 255 -8.93 -25.46 -13.32
N THR A 256 -9.25 -26.39 -12.41
CA THR A 256 -9.13 -27.83 -12.65
C THR A 256 -10.44 -28.53 -12.29
N HIS A 257 -10.85 -29.45 -13.16
CA HIS A 257 -12.04 -30.27 -12.97
C HIS A 257 -11.62 -31.67 -12.53
N GLU A 258 -12.13 -32.12 -11.39
CA GLU A 258 -11.95 -33.47 -10.89
C GLU A 258 -13.32 -34.10 -10.63
N ASN A 259 -13.85 -34.84 -11.62
CA ASN A 259 -15.18 -35.45 -11.58
C ASN A 259 -16.29 -34.41 -11.32
N HIS A 260 -16.84 -34.38 -10.10
CA HIS A 260 -17.91 -33.47 -9.67
C HIS A 260 -17.41 -32.30 -8.82
N LEU A 261 -16.09 -32.17 -8.65
CA LEU A 261 -15.44 -31.10 -7.89
C LEU A 261 -14.75 -30.14 -8.85
N LEU A 262 -15.10 -28.86 -8.76
CA LEU A 262 -14.40 -27.78 -9.43
C LEU A 262 -13.41 -27.12 -8.48
N LYS A 263 -12.12 -27.14 -8.82
CA LYS A 263 -11.09 -26.43 -8.06
C LYS A 263 -10.67 -25.19 -8.82
N THR A 264 -10.72 -24.03 -8.17
CA THR A 264 -10.22 -22.78 -8.73
C THR A 264 -9.21 -22.17 -7.79
N ARG A 265 -8.10 -21.70 -8.34
CA ARG A 265 -7.06 -20.98 -7.63
C ARG A 265 -6.88 -19.61 -8.26
N LEU A 266 -7.14 -18.57 -7.49
CA LEU A 266 -7.01 -17.16 -7.88
C LEU A 266 -5.76 -16.56 -7.23
N MET A 267 -4.85 -16.05 -8.05
CA MET A 267 -3.62 -15.40 -7.59
C MET A 267 -3.49 -13.99 -8.16
N SER A 268 -3.02 -13.04 -7.35
CA SER A 268 -2.57 -11.75 -7.89
C SER A 268 -1.23 -11.95 -8.59
N ARG A 269 -1.16 -11.59 -9.89
CA ARG A 269 0.05 -11.77 -10.72
C ARG A 269 1.24 -10.94 -10.24
N SER A 270 1.00 -9.88 -9.47
CA SER A 270 2.04 -8.96 -9.02
C SER A 270 1.74 -8.42 -7.62
N GLY A 271 2.52 -8.84 -6.63
CA GLY A 271 2.50 -8.23 -5.30
C GLY A 271 3.01 -6.79 -5.32
N GLN A 272 2.53 -5.98 -4.37
CA GLN A 272 2.82 -4.54 -4.24
C GLN A 272 4.33 -4.22 -4.32
N GLY A 273 5.19 -5.07 -3.73
CA GLY A 273 6.65 -4.92 -3.77
C GLY A 273 7.34 -5.16 -5.12
N PHE A 274 6.80 -6.04 -5.99
CA PHE A 274 7.32 -6.20 -7.36
C PHE A 274 6.94 -4.99 -8.20
N MET A 275 5.73 -4.48 -8.00
CA MET A 275 5.22 -3.32 -8.73
C MET A 275 5.97 -2.05 -8.35
N SER A 276 6.23 -1.84 -7.05
CA SER A 276 7.08 -0.73 -6.58
C SER A 276 8.54 -0.88 -7.00
N TRP A 277 9.03 -2.12 -7.21
CA TRP A 277 10.34 -2.36 -7.79
C TRP A 277 10.39 -1.99 -9.28
N ARG A 278 9.36 -2.37 -10.04
CA ARG A 278 9.25 -2.16 -11.49
C ARG A 278 8.97 -0.71 -11.86
N TYR A 279 8.14 -0.04 -11.06
CA TYR A 279 7.72 1.34 -11.25
C TYR A 279 8.07 2.16 -10.00
N PRO A 280 9.36 2.40 -9.74
CA PRO A 280 9.78 3.12 -8.54
C PRO A 280 9.18 4.54 -8.50
N TRP A 281 8.91 5.12 -9.65
CA TRP A 281 8.43 6.50 -9.78
C TRP A 281 6.91 6.67 -9.71
N ALA A 282 6.14 5.57 -9.74
CA ALA A 282 4.66 5.52 -9.76
C ALA A 282 3.95 6.35 -8.67
N TRP A 283 3.38 7.50 -9.01
CA TRP A 283 2.70 8.44 -8.09
C TRP A 283 1.57 7.75 -7.33
N GLU A 284 0.81 6.91 -8.03
CA GLU A 284 -0.20 6.03 -7.44
C GLU A 284 0.37 4.62 -7.25
N VAL A 285 0.17 4.05 -6.07
CA VAL A 285 0.46 2.62 -5.84
C VAL A 285 -0.80 1.84 -6.23
N PRO A 286 -0.71 0.80 -7.07
CA PRO A 286 -1.88 -0.01 -7.42
C PRO A 286 -2.55 -0.56 -6.16
N VAL A 287 -3.86 -0.32 -6.11
CA VAL A 287 -4.75 -0.86 -5.08
C VAL A 287 -5.23 -2.21 -5.58
N PHE A 288 -5.00 -3.28 -4.82
CA PHE A 288 -5.39 -4.65 -5.18
C PHE A 288 -6.70 -5.05 -4.51
N ASP A 289 -7.69 -4.16 -4.53
CA ASP A 289 -8.98 -4.45 -3.91
C ASP A 289 -9.77 -5.44 -4.77
N TRP A 290 -10.18 -6.54 -4.16
CA TRP A 290 -10.91 -7.63 -4.81
C TRP A 290 -12.31 -7.71 -4.20
N ASN A 291 -13.33 -7.63 -5.05
CA ASN A 291 -14.72 -7.89 -4.69
C ASN A 291 -15.15 -9.16 -5.41
N LEU A 292 -15.30 -10.25 -4.66
CA LEU A 292 -15.68 -11.55 -5.17
C LEU A 292 -17.04 -11.95 -4.61
N SER A 293 -17.74 -12.78 -5.37
CA SER A 293 -19.03 -13.35 -5.04
C SER A 293 -18.91 -14.86 -5.25
N LEU A 294 -19.35 -15.64 -4.26
CA LEU A 294 -19.35 -17.11 -4.28
C LEU A 294 -20.74 -17.65 -4.56
N ASN A 295 -20.79 -18.84 -5.16
CA ASN A 295 -22.04 -19.56 -5.41
C ASN A 295 -22.76 -19.90 -4.10
N PRO A 296 -24.03 -19.52 -3.93
CA PRO A 296 -24.74 -19.79 -2.69
C PRO A 296 -25.27 -21.23 -2.57
N ARG A 297 -25.43 -21.98 -3.67
CA ARG A 297 -26.23 -23.21 -3.73
C ARG A 297 -25.46 -24.51 -3.51
N ILE A 298 -24.21 -24.56 -3.96
CA ILE A 298 -23.42 -25.78 -3.89
C ILE A 298 -22.53 -25.80 -2.64
N PRO A 299 -22.16 -26.99 -2.11
CA PRO A 299 -21.16 -27.10 -1.06
C PRO A 299 -19.79 -26.56 -1.48
N LEU A 300 -19.22 -25.65 -0.69
CA LEU A 300 -17.96 -24.96 -0.99
C LEU A 300 -16.91 -25.14 0.12
N ALA A 301 -15.67 -25.39 -0.31
CA ALA A 301 -14.48 -25.25 0.53
C ALA A 301 -13.69 -24.01 0.09
N LEU A 302 -13.39 -23.10 1.02
CA LEU A 302 -12.68 -21.85 0.74
C LEU A 302 -11.37 -21.80 1.54
N HIS A 303 -10.26 -21.64 0.83
CA HIS A 303 -8.96 -21.38 1.43
C HIS A 303 -8.48 -19.99 1.01
N ILE A 304 -8.20 -19.14 1.99
CA ILE A 304 -7.66 -17.80 1.76
C ILE A 304 -6.27 -17.72 2.38
N GLU A 305 -5.27 -17.51 1.55
CA GLU A 305 -3.94 -17.10 1.96
C GLU A 305 -3.83 -15.60 1.76
N LYS A 306 -3.88 -14.86 2.87
CA LYS A 306 -3.81 -13.40 2.89
C LYS A 306 -2.50 -12.95 3.53
N GLY A 307 -1.76 -12.10 2.82
CA GLY A 307 -0.61 -11.42 3.42
C GLY A 307 -1.03 -10.43 4.50
N ARG A 308 -1.31 -9.19 4.11
CA ARG A 308 -1.68 -8.11 5.03
C ARG A 308 -2.85 -7.28 4.51
N GLY A 309 -3.76 -6.85 5.37
CA GLY A 309 -4.86 -5.96 4.98
C GLY A 309 -6.18 -6.30 5.65
N GLU A 310 -7.28 -5.97 5.01
CA GLU A 310 -8.63 -6.13 5.56
C GLU A 310 -9.41 -7.19 4.77
N LEU A 311 -10.15 -8.03 5.48
CA LEU A 311 -11.07 -9.00 4.91
C LEU A 311 -12.47 -8.71 5.43
N ASP A 312 -13.41 -8.56 4.52
CA ASP A 312 -14.84 -8.52 4.81
C ASP A 312 -15.48 -9.73 4.13
N LEU A 313 -15.97 -10.67 4.92
CA LEU A 313 -16.42 -11.98 4.47
C LEU A 313 -17.85 -12.21 4.93
N ASP A 314 -18.77 -12.27 3.98
CA ASP A 314 -20.18 -12.56 4.24
C ASP A 314 -20.59 -13.89 3.59
N PHE A 315 -20.64 -14.93 4.41
CA PHE A 315 -21.00 -16.29 4.01
C PHE A 315 -22.42 -16.70 4.40
N THR A 316 -23.25 -15.76 4.88
CA THR A 316 -24.60 -16.03 5.42
C THR A 316 -25.46 -16.90 4.51
N LYS A 317 -25.40 -16.68 3.19
CA LYS A 317 -26.20 -17.39 2.17
C LYS A 317 -25.48 -18.54 1.48
N THR A 318 -24.23 -18.85 1.83
CA THR A 318 -23.45 -19.91 1.16
C THR A 318 -23.49 -21.24 1.91
N HIS A 319 -23.43 -22.35 1.18
CA HIS A 319 -23.21 -23.68 1.76
C HIS A 319 -21.71 -23.95 2.00
N LEU A 320 -21.08 -23.16 2.89
CA LEU A 320 -19.67 -23.30 3.22
C LEU A 320 -19.42 -24.50 4.14
N THR A 321 -18.67 -25.49 3.67
CA THR A 321 -18.35 -26.70 4.45
C THR A 321 -17.01 -26.59 5.17
N ASP A 322 -16.03 -25.93 4.55
CA ASP A 322 -14.67 -25.79 5.05
C ASP A 322 -14.15 -24.39 4.73
N PHE A 323 -13.69 -23.67 5.75
CA PHE A 323 -13.10 -22.35 5.63
C PHE A 323 -11.74 -22.35 6.31
N ARG A 324 -10.69 -22.08 5.54
CA ARG A 324 -9.34 -21.87 6.05
C ARG A 324 -8.89 -20.46 5.73
N LEU A 325 -8.41 -19.75 6.73
CA LEU A 325 -7.77 -18.44 6.57
C LEU A 325 -6.38 -18.48 7.19
N GLU A 326 -5.37 -18.23 6.37
CA GLU A 326 -4.01 -17.97 6.81
C GLU A 326 -3.71 -16.50 6.57
N MET A 327 -3.47 -15.76 7.66
CA MET A 327 -3.27 -14.33 7.62
C MET A 327 -2.04 -13.92 8.43
N GLY A 328 -1.20 -13.08 7.84
CA GLY A 328 -0.10 -12.44 8.57
C GLY A 328 -0.63 -11.39 9.54
N ASP A 329 -0.89 -10.17 9.02
CA ASP A 329 -1.32 -9.05 9.85
C ASP A 329 -2.54 -8.31 9.27
N GLY A 330 -3.56 -8.03 10.09
CA GLY A 330 -4.66 -7.14 9.68
C GLY A 330 -6.01 -7.36 10.37
N SER A 331 -7.10 -7.05 9.68
CA SER A 331 -8.47 -7.09 10.22
C SER A 331 -9.34 -8.08 9.44
N VAL A 332 -10.13 -8.87 10.16
CA VAL A 332 -11.07 -9.84 9.59
C VAL A 332 -12.46 -9.58 10.18
N SER A 333 -13.44 -9.33 9.31
CA SER A 333 -14.87 -9.45 9.63
C SER A 333 -15.41 -10.68 8.91
N LEU A 334 -15.97 -11.63 9.67
CA LEU A 334 -16.46 -12.89 9.15
C LEU A 334 -17.88 -13.15 9.65
N ARG A 335 -18.84 -13.27 8.73
CA ARG A 335 -20.19 -13.76 9.02
C ARG A 335 -20.33 -15.19 8.52
N LEU A 336 -20.64 -16.11 9.43
CA LEU A 336 -20.80 -17.53 9.10
C LEU A 336 -22.15 -17.82 8.39
N PRO A 337 -22.28 -18.95 7.69
CA PRO A 337 -23.52 -19.37 7.05
C PRO A 337 -24.69 -19.56 8.02
N ASP A 338 -25.89 -19.21 7.58
CA ASP A 338 -27.14 -19.46 8.34
C ASP A 338 -27.58 -20.94 8.25
N ASN A 339 -27.33 -21.59 7.11
CA ASN A 339 -27.87 -22.91 6.79
C ASN A 339 -26.92 -23.75 5.91
N ALA A 340 -25.80 -24.21 6.49
CA ALA A 340 -24.79 -25.00 5.78
C ALA A 340 -24.63 -26.44 6.31
N GLY A 341 -25.44 -26.87 7.29
CA GLY A 341 -25.23 -28.13 8.00
C GLY A 341 -24.03 -28.02 8.93
N GLU A 342 -22.89 -28.59 8.54
CA GLU A 342 -21.65 -28.50 9.33
C GLU A 342 -20.59 -27.67 8.60
N THR A 343 -20.09 -26.63 9.28
CA THR A 343 -19.02 -25.77 8.77
C THR A 343 -17.79 -25.87 9.65
N ALA A 344 -16.66 -26.30 9.09
CA ALA A 344 -15.35 -26.24 9.72
C ALA A 344 -14.68 -24.89 9.42
N VAL A 345 -14.23 -24.18 10.44
CA VAL A 345 -13.59 -22.86 10.34
C VAL A 345 -12.23 -22.95 11.02
N HIS A 346 -11.15 -22.71 10.27
CA HIS A 346 -9.78 -22.68 10.77
C HIS A 346 -9.14 -21.35 10.42
N ILE A 347 -8.83 -20.54 11.43
CA ILE A 347 -8.22 -19.23 11.23
C ILE A 347 -6.88 -19.20 11.94
N GLN A 348 -5.81 -19.02 11.16
CA GLN A 348 -4.48 -18.76 11.65
C GLN A 348 -4.15 -17.29 11.37
N ALA A 349 -3.95 -16.51 12.42
CA ALA A 349 -3.66 -15.09 12.30
C ALA A 349 -2.50 -14.67 13.19
N GLY A 350 -1.53 -13.95 12.62
CA GLY A 350 -0.38 -13.40 13.34
C GLY A 350 -0.77 -12.24 14.25
N ILE A 351 -1.00 -11.06 13.68
CA ILE A 351 -1.28 -9.82 14.43
C ILE A 351 -2.53 -9.13 13.88
N GLY A 352 -3.52 -8.82 14.72
CA GLY A 352 -4.74 -8.23 14.16
C GLY A 352 -5.98 -8.15 15.02
N SER A 353 -7.09 -7.83 14.37
CA SER A 353 -8.43 -7.92 14.95
C SER A 353 -9.28 -8.89 14.13
N ILE A 354 -9.99 -9.78 14.83
CA ILE A 354 -10.88 -10.75 14.19
C ILE A 354 -12.25 -10.61 14.86
N ALA A 355 -13.26 -10.32 14.05
CA ALA A 355 -14.66 -10.30 14.44
C ALA A 355 -15.39 -11.43 13.71
N ILE A 356 -15.86 -12.41 14.46
CA ILE A 356 -16.64 -13.54 13.94
C ILE A 356 -18.07 -13.40 14.43
N GLN A 357 -19.01 -13.38 13.50
CA GLN A 357 -20.43 -13.36 13.77
C GLN A 357 -21.01 -14.75 13.45
N VAL A 358 -21.47 -15.44 14.48
CA VAL A 358 -22.18 -16.72 14.37
C VAL A 358 -23.68 -16.41 14.35
N PRO A 359 -24.44 -16.75 13.30
CA PRO A 359 -25.88 -16.52 13.26
C PRO A 359 -26.62 -17.16 14.45
N SER A 360 -27.76 -16.59 14.84
CA SER A 360 -28.50 -17.03 16.05
C SER A 360 -29.03 -18.46 15.97
N GLY A 361 -29.30 -18.97 14.76
CA GLY A 361 -29.77 -20.34 14.52
C GLY A 361 -28.67 -21.38 14.32
N VAL A 362 -27.41 -21.02 14.56
CA VAL A 362 -26.25 -21.89 14.34
C VAL A 362 -25.56 -22.15 15.68
N ALA A 363 -25.45 -23.42 16.04
CA ALA A 363 -24.67 -23.85 17.18
C ALA A 363 -23.17 -23.72 16.87
N ALA A 364 -22.33 -23.45 17.87
CA ALA A 364 -20.88 -23.39 17.63
C ALA A 364 -20.07 -24.02 18.75
N ARG A 365 -18.97 -24.66 18.35
CA ARG A 365 -17.88 -25.09 19.23
C ARG A 365 -16.63 -24.34 18.82
N ILE A 366 -16.08 -23.57 19.75
CA ILE A 366 -15.01 -22.61 19.52
C ILE A 366 -13.82 -23.02 20.37
N GLN A 367 -12.73 -23.37 19.71
CA GLN A 367 -11.45 -23.69 20.33
C GLN A 367 -10.45 -22.59 20.00
N VAL A 368 -9.87 -21.98 21.03
CA VAL A 368 -8.96 -20.84 20.87
C VAL A 368 -7.59 -21.18 21.44
N PHE A 369 -6.60 -21.25 20.56
CA PHE A 369 -5.19 -21.40 20.90
C PHE A 369 -4.54 -20.02 20.86
N LYS A 370 -4.38 -19.45 22.05
CA LYS A 370 -4.12 -18.02 22.21
C LYS A 370 -2.67 -17.72 22.59
N GLY A 371 -2.05 -16.77 21.88
CA GLY A 371 -0.86 -16.04 22.30
C GLY A 371 -1.19 -14.86 23.25
N GLN A 372 -0.50 -13.72 23.10
CA GLN A 372 -0.80 -12.50 23.88
C GLN A 372 -1.93 -11.70 23.20
N GLY A 373 -3.10 -11.57 23.81
CA GLY A 373 -4.22 -10.88 23.14
C GLY A 373 -5.46 -10.71 24.00
N ASN A 374 -6.51 -10.07 23.47
CA ASN A 374 -7.83 -10.00 24.12
C ASN A 374 -8.80 -10.95 23.42
N LEU A 375 -9.68 -11.60 24.20
CA LEU A 375 -10.71 -12.50 23.69
C LEU A 375 -12.03 -12.13 24.34
N GLU A 376 -13.01 -11.74 23.52
CA GLU A 376 -14.38 -11.44 23.92
C GLU A 376 -15.30 -12.44 23.21
N VAL A 377 -15.96 -13.30 23.99
CA VAL A 377 -16.93 -14.28 23.47
C VAL A 377 -18.26 -14.01 24.16
N ASP A 378 -19.37 -14.06 23.43
CA ASP A 378 -20.71 -14.02 24.02
C ASP A 378 -20.98 -15.28 24.85
N LEU A 379 -20.69 -15.19 26.15
CA LEU A 379 -20.86 -16.28 27.10
C LEU A 379 -22.32 -16.68 27.33
N ALA A 380 -23.29 -15.82 26.99
CA ALA A 380 -24.71 -16.17 27.09
C ALA A 380 -25.08 -17.21 26.03
N ARG A 381 -24.44 -17.16 24.87
CA ARG A 381 -24.62 -18.12 23.77
C ARG A 381 -23.63 -19.28 23.80
N PHE A 382 -22.39 -19.01 24.19
CA PHE A 382 -21.28 -19.97 24.14
C PHE A 382 -20.63 -20.11 25.53
N PRO A 383 -21.21 -20.90 26.44
CA PRO A 383 -20.61 -21.17 27.74
C PRO A 383 -19.27 -21.93 27.62
N ILE A 384 -18.42 -21.77 28.63
CA ILE A 384 -17.10 -22.42 28.71
C ILE A 384 -17.29 -23.91 29.05
N VAL A 385 -16.62 -24.79 28.31
CA VAL A 385 -16.71 -26.25 28.48
C VAL A 385 -15.58 -26.82 29.33
N GLU A 386 -14.37 -26.28 29.20
CA GLU A 386 -13.17 -26.82 29.84
C GLU A 386 -12.63 -25.86 30.92
N ALA A 387 -12.18 -26.42 32.05
CA ALA A 387 -11.58 -25.69 33.17
C ALA A 387 -10.20 -25.13 32.80
N GLY A 388 -10.20 -24.07 31.99
CA GLY A 388 -9.04 -23.45 31.36
C GLY A 388 -9.40 -22.31 30.41
N GLY A 389 -10.67 -22.20 29.99
CA GLY A 389 -11.18 -21.07 29.20
C GLY A 389 -10.79 -21.09 27.73
N THR A 390 -10.35 -22.24 27.21
CA THR A 390 -9.88 -22.42 25.83
C THR A 390 -10.94 -22.99 24.89
N GLU A 391 -12.02 -23.55 25.43
CA GLU A 391 -13.13 -24.11 24.66
C GLU A 391 -14.48 -23.55 25.12
N TYR A 392 -15.26 -23.08 24.14
CA TYR A 392 -16.61 -22.54 24.30
C TYR A 392 -17.55 -23.34 23.41
N CYS A 393 -18.73 -23.70 23.90
CA CYS A 393 -19.68 -24.49 23.12
C CYS A 393 -21.10 -24.11 23.45
N SER A 394 -21.96 -23.97 22.45
CA SER A 394 -23.39 -23.86 22.68
C SER A 394 -23.95 -25.16 23.28
N SER A 395 -24.99 -25.04 24.10
CA SER A 395 -25.59 -26.18 24.81
C SER A 395 -26.32 -27.15 23.88
N ASP A 396 -26.72 -26.69 22.70
CA ASP A 396 -27.45 -27.42 21.66
C ASP A 396 -26.55 -28.02 20.56
N TYR A 397 -25.23 -27.92 20.69
CA TYR A 397 -24.29 -28.26 19.60
C TYR A 397 -24.43 -29.67 19.02
N GLU A 398 -24.66 -30.68 19.86
CA GLU A 398 -24.77 -32.07 19.41
C GLU A 398 -26.10 -32.37 18.70
N THR A 399 -27.15 -31.58 18.95
CA THR A 399 -28.51 -31.78 18.41
C THR A 399 -28.89 -30.78 17.33
N ALA A 400 -28.14 -29.69 17.17
CA ALA A 400 -28.38 -28.65 16.18
C ALA A 400 -28.19 -29.16 14.75
N THR A 401 -29.11 -28.75 13.86
CA THR A 401 -29.02 -29.05 12.42
C THR A 401 -27.89 -28.27 11.73
N ASN A 402 -27.68 -27.03 12.16
CA ASN A 402 -26.60 -26.17 11.67
C ASN A 402 -25.59 -25.92 12.78
N ARG A 403 -24.33 -26.27 12.53
CA ARG A 403 -23.25 -26.18 13.51
C ARG A 403 -21.93 -25.74 12.89
N ALA A 404 -21.18 -24.93 13.63
CA ALA A 404 -19.87 -24.44 13.25
C ALA A 404 -18.79 -24.91 14.22
N LYS A 405 -17.76 -25.58 13.70
CA LYS A 405 -16.57 -25.92 14.46
C LYS A 405 -15.48 -24.89 14.15
N ILE A 406 -15.18 -24.03 15.11
CA ILE A 406 -14.26 -22.90 14.96
C ILE A 406 -12.97 -23.18 15.71
N HIS A 407 -11.86 -23.18 15.00
CA HIS A 407 -10.52 -23.32 15.54
C HIS A 407 -9.71 -22.07 15.21
N LEU A 408 -9.22 -21.40 16.25
CA LEU A 408 -8.48 -20.15 16.13
C LEU A 408 -7.06 -20.32 16.66
N GLU A 409 -6.07 -20.14 15.79
CA GLU A 409 -4.65 -20.07 16.15
C GLU A 409 -4.17 -18.62 16.02
N LEU A 410 -3.91 -17.99 17.16
CA LEU A 410 -3.79 -16.54 17.24
C LEU A 410 -2.48 -16.11 17.90
N GLY A 411 -1.74 -15.24 17.22
CA GLY A 411 -0.56 -14.58 17.79
C GLY A 411 -0.92 -13.41 18.71
N LEU A 412 -0.62 -12.18 18.25
CA LEU A 412 -0.91 -10.93 18.95
C LEU A 412 -2.21 -10.30 18.42
N SER A 413 -3.38 -10.79 18.83
CA SER A 413 -4.66 -10.35 18.26
C SER A 413 -5.78 -10.09 19.28
N SER A 414 -6.75 -9.26 18.86
CA SER A 414 -8.01 -9.06 19.57
C SER A 414 -9.12 -9.80 18.83
N VAL A 415 -9.78 -10.73 19.50
CA VAL A 415 -10.83 -11.54 18.90
C VAL A 415 -12.15 -11.30 19.60
N LYS A 416 -13.19 -11.09 18.78
CA LYS A 416 -14.56 -10.95 19.21
C LYS A 416 -15.42 -11.98 18.50
N VAL A 417 -16.11 -12.81 19.26
CA VAL A 417 -17.08 -13.77 18.73
C VAL A 417 -18.45 -13.49 19.31
N THR A 418 -19.42 -13.22 18.43
CA THR A 418 -20.81 -12.84 18.79
C THR A 418 -21.84 -13.74 18.16
#